data_AF-A0A540VJK1-F1
#
_entry.id   AF-A0A540VJK1-F1
#
_cell.length_a   1.000
_cell.length_b   1.000
_cell.length_c   1.000
_cell.angle_alpha   90.00
_cell.angle_beta   90.00
_cell.angle_gamma   90.00
#
_symmetry.space_group_name_H-M   'P 1'
#
loop_
_entity.id
_entity.type
_entity.pdbx_description
1 polymer ?
#
loop_
_entity_poly.entity_id
_entity_poly.type
_entity_poly.pdbx_seq_one_letter_code
_entity_poly.pdbx_strand_id
1 'polypeptide(L)' 'MTDHPNPAARWFHRRVMAYLCLSGSLLYPLLILATDSKTLADMAWTFYGFTGSVVAMYTGATIVESFRAVRG' A
#
# COMPACT_ATOMS: atom_id res chain seq x y z
N MET A 1 -8.90 -19.34 -13.48
CA MET A 1 -9.06 -17.94 -13.05
C MET A 1 -10.56 -17.71 -13.01
N THR A 2 -11.19 -17.90 -11.85
CA THR A 2 -12.65 -17.84 -11.73
C THR A 2 -13.07 -16.39 -11.78
N ASP A 3 -13.84 -16.00 -12.80
CA ASP A 3 -14.45 -14.68 -12.90
C ASP A 3 -15.32 -14.44 -11.67
N HIS A 4 -14.83 -13.60 -10.75
CA HIS A 4 -15.67 -13.08 -9.68
C HIS A 4 -16.67 -12.11 -10.34
N PRO A 5 -17.99 -12.26 -10.10
CA PRO A 5 -19.02 -11.44 -10.75
C PRO A 5 -18.88 -9.94 -10.45
N ASN A 6 -18.07 -9.57 -9.45
CA ASN A 6 -17.68 -8.20 -9.17
C ASN A 6 -16.17 -7.99 -9.42
N PRO A 7 -15.77 -7.35 -10.53
CA PRO A 7 -14.36 -7.08 -10.84
C PRO A 7 -13.68 -6.21 -9.77
N ALA A 8 -14.43 -5.39 -9.04
CA ALA A 8 -13.89 -4.59 -7.93
C ALA A 8 -13.51 -5.44 -6.71
N ALA A 9 -14.20 -6.57 -6.48
CA ALA A 9 -13.90 -7.46 -5.35
C ALA A 9 -12.53 -8.15 -5.50
N ARG A 10 -12.06 -8.35 -6.74
CA ARG A 10 -10.75 -8.95 -7.05
C ARG A 10 -9.58 -8.23 -6.38
N TRP A 11 -9.69 -6.91 -6.19
CA TRP A 11 -8.63 -6.09 -5.62
C TRP A 11 -8.84 -5.72 -4.16
N PHE A 12 -9.93 -6.16 -3.53
CA PHE A 12 -10.29 -5.74 -2.18
C PHE A 12 -9.17 -6.01 -1.17
N HIS A 13 -8.70 -7.26 -1.07
CA HIS A 13 -7.62 -7.64 -0.15
C HIS A 13 -6.30 -6.89 -0.44
N ARG A 14 -6.01 -6.63 -1.71
CA ARG A 14 -4.80 -5.88 -2.12
C ARG A 14 -4.90 -4.40 -1.72
N ARG A 15 -6.07 -3.79 -1.85
CA ARG A 15 -6.34 -2.42 -1.39
C ARG A 15 -6.27 -2.30 0.12
N VAL A 16 -6.80 -3.27 0.85
CA VAL A 16 -6.68 -3.31 2.32
C VAL A 16 -5.21 -3.32 2.73
N MET A 17 -4.38 -4.16 2.11
CA MET A 17 -2.94 -4.17 2.36
C MET A 17 -2.27 -2.84 2.02
N ALA A 18 -2.63 -2.20 0.89
CA ALA A 18 -2.12 -0.89 0.55
C ALA A 18 -2.47 0.18 1.60
N TYR A 19 -3.71 0.18 2.10
CA TYR A 19 -4.14 1.10 3.15
C TYR A 19 -3.42 0.85 4.48
N LEU A 20 -3.20 -0.42 4.86
CA LEU A 20 -2.42 -0.77 6.04
C LEU A 20 -0.95 -0.34 5.92
N CYS A 21 -0.34 -0.52 4.75
CA CYS A 21 1.02 -0.03 4.48
C CYS A 21 1.09 1.50 4.53
N LEU A 22 0.07 2.19 4.00
CA LEU A 22 0.00 3.64 4.03
C LEU A 22 -0.17 4.18 5.46
N SER A 23 -1.05 3.57 6.27
CA SER A 23 -1.19 3.95 7.68
C SER A 23 0.07 3.62 8.48
N GLY A 24 0.71 2.48 8.23
CA GLY A 24 1.96 2.11 8.87
C GLY A 24 3.09 3.09 8.55
N SER A 25 3.21 3.50 7.29
CA SER A 25 4.12 4.56 6.84
C SER A 25 3.89 5.88 7.56
N LEU A 26 2.62 6.28 7.72
CA LEU A 26 2.26 7.51 8.41
C LEU A 26 2.56 7.48 9.92
N LEU A 27 2.42 6.31 10.55
CA LEU A 27 2.65 6.11 11.99
C LEU A 27 4.11 5.82 12.35
N TYR A 28 4.93 5.40 11.38
CA TYR A 28 6.34 5.08 11.61
C TYR A 28 7.19 6.21 12.21
N PRO A 29 7.07 7.50 11.81
CA PRO A 29 7.84 8.56 12.47
C PRO A 29 7.40 8.78 13.92
N LEU A 30 6.12 8.56 14.25
CA LEU A 30 5.63 8.60 15.63
C LEU A 30 6.22 7.45 16.46
N LEU A 31 6.37 6.27 15.86
CA LEU A 31 7.03 5.13 16.50
C LEU A 31 8.50 5.42 16.83
N ILE A 32 9.23 6.05 15.91
CA ILE A 32 10.62 6.47 16.13
C ILE A 32 10.68 7.47 17.29
N LEU A 33 9.84 8.52 17.26
CA LEU A 33 9.79 9.54 18.32
C LEU A 33 9.46 8.96 19.70
N ALA A 34 8.55 7.98 19.77
CA ALA A 34 8.15 7.36 21.03
C ALA A 34 9.21 6.40 21.60
N THR A 35 10.11 5.87 20.77
CA THR A 35 11.09 4.86 21.18
C THR A 35 12.53 5.38 21.23
N ASP A 36 12.81 6.54 20.65
CA ASP A 36 14.14 7.16 20.52
C ASP A 36 15.22 6.18 20.03
N SER A 37 14.82 5.20 19.21
CA SER A 37 15.66 4.08 18.80
C SER A 37 16.40 4.40 17.50
N LYS A 38 17.73 4.51 17.59
CA LYS A 38 18.60 4.66 16.42
C LYS A 38 18.45 3.52 15.41
N THR A 39 18.27 2.29 15.88
CA THR A 39 18.09 1.11 14.99
C THR A 39 16.80 1.21 14.18
N LEU A 40 15.70 1.69 14.76
CA LEU A 40 14.46 1.95 14.02
C LEU A 40 14.67 3.07 12.98
N ALA A 41 15.33 4.16 13.37
CA ALA A 41 15.62 5.25 12.44
C ALA A 41 16.48 4.80 11.24
N ASP A 42 17.49 3.96 11.47
CA ASP A 42 18.36 3.41 10.42
C ASP A 42 17.58 2.50 9.44
N MET A 43 16.49 1.86 9.89
CA MET A 43 15.62 1.00 9.05
C MET A 43 14.56 1.77 8.26
N ALA A 44 14.41 3.07 8.49
CA ALA A 44 13.34 3.88 7.89
C ALA A 44 13.32 3.81 6.36
N TRP A 45 14.50 3.90 5.72
CA TRP A 45 14.61 3.84 4.28
C TRP A 45 14.02 2.54 3.69
N THR A 46 14.41 1.39 4.25
CA THR A 46 13.95 0.08 3.78
C THR A 46 12.45 -0.09 4.01
N PHE A 47 11.94 0.37 5.16
CA PHE A 47 10.52 0.32 5.48
C PHE A 47 9.67 1.19 4.52
N TYR A 48 10.09 2.42 4.25
CA TYR A 48 9.39 3.29 3.29
C TYR A 48 9.51 2.78 1.85
N GLY A 49 10.65 2.22 1.47
CA GLY A 49 10.82 1.58 0.17
C GLY A 49 9.84 0.42 -0.04
N PHE A 50 9.70 -0.46 0.96
CA PHE A 50 8.75 -1.57 0.91
C PHE A 50 7.29 -1.07 0.87
N THR A 51 6.88 -0.27 1.85
CA THR A 51 5.48 0.22 1.95
C THR A 51 5.08 1.07 0.75
N GLY A 52 5.98 1.92 0.26
CA GLY A 52 5.79 2.71 -0.96
C GLY A 52 5.60 1.84 -2.20
N SER A 53 6.39 0.77 -2.34
CA SER A 53 6.25 -0.17 -3.47
C SER A 53 4.88 -0.88 -3.47
N VAL A 54 4.40 -1.29 -2.30
CA VAL A 54 3.10 -1.97 -2.14
C VAL A 54 1.96 -1.03 -2.49
N VAL A 55 2.00 0.20 -1.98
CA VAL A 55 0.98 1.22 -2.27
C VAL A 55 0.97 1.55 -3.75
N ALA A 56 2.14 1.76 -4.37
CA ALA A 56 2.27 2.07 -5.79
C ALA A 56 1.74 0.93 -6.68
N MET A 57 2.12 -0.33 -6.39
CA MET A 57 1.66 -1.49 -7.15
C MET A 57 0.15 -1.69 -7.04
N TYR A 58 -0.38 -1.76 -5.81
CA TYR A 58 -1.77 -2.16 -5.60
C TYR A 58 -2.77 -1.04 -5.89
N THR A 59 -2.41 0.22 -5.58
CA THR A 59 -3.27 1.37 -5.90
C THR A 59 -3.09 1.79 -7.37
N GLY A 60 -1.89 1.71 -7.92
CA GLY A 60 -1.63 2.01 -9.33
C GLY A 60 -2.37 1.03 -10.26
N ALA A 61 -2.31 -0.27 -9.97
CA ALA A 61 -3.01 -1.28 -10.77
C ALA A 61 -4.53 -1.07 -10.78
N THR A 62 -5.14 -0.73 -9.64
CA THR A 62 -6.58 -0.47 -9.57
C THR A 62 -6.97 0.80 -10.32
N ILE A 63 -6.14 1.84 -10.26
CA ILE A 63 -6.35 3.08 -11.02
C ILE A 63 -6.28 2.80 -12.53
N VAL A 64 -5.25 2.10 -13.01
CA VAL A 64 -5.08 1.77 -14.44
C VAL A 64 -6.26 0.95 -14.97
N GLU A 65 -6.74 -0.02 -14.20
CA GLU A 65 -7.89 -0.83 -14.61
C GLU A 65 -9.19 0.00 -14.64
N SER A 66 -9.38 0.90 -13.67
CA SER A 66 -10.52 1.84 -13.67
C SER A 66 -10.48 2.78 -14.88
N PHE A 67 -9.30 3.31 -15.24
CA PHE A 67 -9.13 4.14 -16.43
C PHE A 67 -9.42 3.39 -17.72
N ARG A 68 -9.00 2.12 -17.82
CA ARG A 68 -9.30 1.28 -18.99
C ARG A 68 -10.79 0.99 -19.11
N ALA A 69 -11.49 0.78 -18.00
CA ALA A 69 -12.93 0.53 -17.99
C ALA A 69 -13.78 1.74 -18.41
N VAL A 70 -13.30 2.97 -18.17
CA VAL A 70 -14.01 4.21 -18.57
C VAL A 70 -13.78 4.57 -20.05
N ARG A 71 -12.65 4.13 -20.63
CA ARG A 71 -12.26 4.43 -22.02
C ARG A 71 -12.70 3.36 -23.04
N GLY A 72 -13.17 2.21 -22.57
CA GLY A 72 -13.60 1.07 -23.39
C GLY A 72 -15.10 1.06 -23.65
#